data_AF-A0A4Y2LN85-F1
#
_entry.id   AF-A0A4Y2LN85-F1
#
_cell.length_a   1.000
_cell.length_b   1.000
_cell.length_c   1.000
_cell.angle_alpha   90.00
_cell.angle_beta   90.00
_cell.angle_gamma   90.00
#
_symmetry.space_group_name_H-M   'P 1'
#
loop_
_entity.id
_entity.type
_entity.pdbx_description
1 polymer ?
#
loop_
_entity_poly.entity_id
_entity_poly.type
_entity_poly.pdbx_seq_one_letter_code
_entity_poly.pdbx_strand_id
1 'polypeptide(L)'
;MHELKLRNDKKPVHRGRLISKNGKYRAESIMRVVEFKKCHSVITVQRRFRQRYNQEPANANNIRRRHRKCEETGCLCKGKISGRPRVSEENVERIRRTYERSPWKLTYEGSRQLQMPQISVWRVLRKKLKMKPYVIQFQQELKQVDYGKRMIYVKFMQESMEDEAIVSFLAMNQPST
;
A
#
# COMPACT_ATOMS: atom_id res chain seq x y z
N MET A 1 40.87 3.86 -16.91
CA MET A 1 39.95 3.53 -18.02
C MET A 1 38.75 2.80 -17.43
N HIS A 2 37.65 3.52 -17.20
CA HIS A 2 36.46 3.01 -16.49
C HIS A 2 35.41 2.63 -17.54
N GLU A 3 35.25 1.34 -17.84
CA GLU A 3 34.25 0.88 -18.81
C GLU A 3 32.86 0.84 -18.17
N LEU A 4 31.99 1.72 -18.65
CA LEU A 4 30.57 1.77 -18.30
C LEU A 4 29.82 0.59 -18.95
N LYS A 5 29.52 -0.44 -18.16
CA LYS A 5 28.55 -1.49 -18.55
C LYS A 5 27.13 -0.93 -18.52
N LEU A 6 26.62 -0.53 -19.69
CA LEU A 6 25.19 -0.26 -19.90
C LEU A 6 24.39 -1.55 -19.69
N ARG A 7 23.73 -1.69 -18.53
CA ARG A 7 22.72 -2.74 -18.32
C ARG A 7 21.44 -2.37 -19.08
N ASN A 8 21.35 -2.86 -20.32
CA ASN A 8 20.10 -2.88 -21.07
C ASN A 8 19.20 -4.01 -20.55
N ASP A 9 18.58 -3.80 -19.38
CA ASP A 9 17.53 -4.69 -18.88
C ASP A 9 16.20 -4.36 -19.60
N LYS A 10 16.05 -4.84 -20.84
CA LYS A 10 14.72 -4.98 -21.46
C LYS A 10 13.95 -6.06 -20.69
N LYS A 11 13.25 -5.65 -19.63
CA LYS A 11 12.36 -6.54 -18.86
C LYS A 11 11.32 -7.18 -19.78
N PRO A 12 10.99 -8.48 -19.59
CA PRO A 12 10.06 -9.18 -20.45
C PRO A 12 8.69 -8.52 -20.37
N VAL A 13 8.13 -8.19 -21.54
CA VAL A 13 6.76 -7.72 -21.70
C VAL A 13 5.85 -8.84 -21.21
N HIS A 14 5.39 -8.75 -19.96
CA HIS A 14 4.32 -9.61 -19.48
C HIS A 14 3.15 -9.42 -20.45
N ARG A 15 2.76 -10.49 -21.15
CA ARG A 15 1.50 -10.56 -21.89
C ARG A 15 0.38 -10.47 -20.86
N GLY A 16 0.06 -9.24 -20.47
CA GLY A 16 -0.90 -8.92 -19.44
C GLY A 16 -2.26 -9.43 -19.86
N ARG A 17 -2.72 -10.47 -19.17
CA ARG A 17 -4.13 -10.88 -19.17
C ARG A 17 -4.94 -9.62 -18.90
N LEU A 18 -5.73 -9.21 -19.88
CA LEU A 18 -6.65 -8.09 -19.75
C LEU A 18 -7.54 -8.41 -18.52
N ILE A 19 -7.56 -7.56 -17.50
CA ILE A 19 -8.50 -7.68 -16.37
C ILE A 19 -9.08 -6.28 -16.12
N SER A 20 -10.33 -6.06 -16.53
CA SER A 20 -11.14 -4.89 -16.18
C SER A 20 -12.37 -5.37 -15.40
N LYS A 21 -12.72 -4.63 -14.34
CA LYS A 21 -13.71 -5.00 -13.31
C LYS A 21 -15.18 -4.94 -13.75
N ASN A 22 -15.50 -4.45 -14.94
CA ASN A 22 -16.85 -4.47 -15.51
C ASN A 22 -16.82 -5.07 -16.93
N GLY A 23 -17.44 -6.24 -17.13
CA GLY A 23 -17.31 -7.05 -18.35
C GLY A 23 -17.85 -6.41 -19.64
N LYS A 24 -18.93 -5.61 -19.57
CA LYS A 24 -19.62 -5.04 -20.74
C LYS A 24 -18.80 -3.95 -21.45
N TYR A 25 -18.39 -2.90 -20.72
CA TYR A 25 -17.53 -1.81 -21.22
C TYR A 25 -16.19 -2.30 -21.80
N ARG A 26 -15.74 -3.48 -21.37
CA ARG A 26 -14.49 -4.11 -21.81
C ARG A 26 -14.62 -4.72 -23.21
N ALA A 27 -15.69 -5.47 -23.49
CA ALA A 27 -15.90 -6.11 -24.79
C ALA A 27 -16.11 -5.07 -25.91
N GLU A 28 -16.90 -4.04 -25.64
CA GLU A 28 -17.13 -2.91 -26.55
C GLU A 28 -15.83 -2.18 -26.92
N SER A 29 -14.98 -1.92 -25.92
CA SER A 29 -13.71 -1.21 -26.12
C SER A 29 -12.71 -2.04 -26.91
N ILE A 30 -12.65 -3.36 -26.67
CA ILE A 30 -11.80 -4.29 -27.41
C ILE A 30 -12.28 -4.40 -28.85
N MET A 31 -13.59 -4.55 -29.07
CA MET A 31 -14.17 -4.70 -30.41
C MET A 31 -13.80 -3.50 -31.29
N ARG A 32 -13.93 -2.27 -30.79
CA ARG A 32 -13.57 -1.06 -31.54
C ARG A 32 -12.11 -1.07 -31.99
N VAL A 33 -11.19 -1.46 -31.12
CA VAL A 33 -9.74 -1.45 -31.39
C VAL A 33 -9.36 -2.57 -32.37
N VAL A 34 -9.94 -3.76 -32.20
CA VAL A 34 -9.73 -4.90 -33.10
C VAL A 34 -10.28 -4.63 -34.49
N GLU A 35 -11.49 -4.09 -34.60
CA GLU A 35 -12.11 -3.77 -35.89
C GLU A 35 -11.39 -2.60 -36.58
N PHE A 36 -10.88 -1.63 -35.82
CA PHE A 36 -10.09 -0.53 -36.39
C PHE A 36 -8.78 -1.04 -36.98
N LYS A 37 -8.11 -1.99 -36.31
CA LYS A 37 -6.89 -2.62 -36.83
C LYS A 37 -7.13 -3.41 -38.12
N LYS A 38 -8.32 -4.01 -38.28
CA LYS A 38 -8.68 -4.75 -39.51
C LYS A 38 -8.97 -3.82 -40.67
N CYS A 39 -9.80 -2.79 -40.45
CA CYS A 39 -10.38 -2.01 -41.54
C CYS A 39 -9.75 -0.63 -41.73
N HIS A 40 -8.96 -0.14 -40.77
CA HIS A 40 -8.38 1.22 -40.72
C HIS A 40 -9.37 2.37 -40.94
N SER A 41 -10.68 2.09 -40.95
CA SER A 41 -11.76 3.03 -41.20
C SER A 41 -12.64 3.17 -39.96
N VAL A 42 -12.77 4.40 -39.48
CA VAL A 42 -13.61 4.72 -38.33
C VAL A 42 -15.08 4.43 -38.62
N ILE A 43 -15.56 4.76 -39.82
CA ILE A 43 -16.97 4.62 -40.21
C ILE A 43 -17.39 3.13 -40.16
N THR A 44 -16.53 2.24 -40.66
CA THR A 44 -16.77 0.80 -40.64
C THR A 44 -16.84 0.27 -39.20
N VAL A 45 -15.96 0.72 -38.32
CA VAL A 45 -15.96 0.36 -36.90
C VAL A 45 -17.24 0.84 -36.21
N GLN A 46 -17.66 2.08 -36.46
CA GLN A 46 -18.89 2.64 -35.90
C GLN A 46 -20.13 1.89 -36.38
N ARG A 47 -20.21 1.53 -37.67
CA ARG A 47 -21.30 0.74 -38.24
C ARG A 47 -21.39 -0.66 -37.63
N ARG A 48 -20.26 -1.38 -37.55
CA ARG A 48 -20.17 -2.70 -36.89
C ARG A 48 -20.49 -2.62 -35.39
N PHE A 49 -20.13 -1.52 -34.74
CA PHE A 49 -20.49 -1.26 -33.35
C PHE A 49 -22.00 -1.13 -33.15
N ARG A 50 -22.67 -0.35 -34.00
CA ARG A 50 -24.13 -0.20 -33.98
C ARG A 50 -24.83 -1.54 -34.20
N GLN A 51 -24.42 -2.31 -35.20
CA GLN A 51 -25.01 -3.62 -35.50
C GLN A 51 -24.88 -4.63 -34.35
N ARG A 52 -23.77 -4.60 -33.61
CA ARG A 52 -23.48 -5.59 -32.57
C ARG A 52 -24.02 -5.22 -31.20
N TYR A 53 -24.06 -3.93 -30.87
CA TYR A 53 -24.40 -3.44 -29.52
C TYR A 53 -25.64 -2.55 -29.47
N ASN A 54 -26.23 -2.18 -30.62
CA ASN A 54 -27.39 -1.29 -30.72
C ASN A 54 -27.26 0.00 -29.89
N GLN A 55 -26.04 0.53 -29.84
CA GLN A 55 -25.68 1.73 -29.07
C GLN A 55 -24.97 2.75 -29.96
N GLU A 56 -25.03 4.01 -29.55
CA GLU A 56 -24.28 5.06 -30.21
C GLU A 56 -22.77 4.80 -30.15
N PRO A 57 -22.08 4.86 -31.30
CA PRO A 57 -20.67 4.56 -31.37
C PRO A 57 -19.83 5.73 -30.84
N ALA A 58 -18.64 5.43 -30.33
CA ALA A 58 -17.72 6.45 -29.84
C ALA A 58 -17.27 7.41 -30.95
N ASN A 59 -16.97 8.66 -30.58
CA ASN A 59 -16.39 9.67 -31.46
C ASN A 59 -15.12 9.14 -32.16
N ALA A 60 -14.96 9.49 -33.44
CA ALA A 60 -13.80 9.15 -34.27
C ALA A 60 -12.45 9.38 -33.58
N ASN A 61 -12.29 10.55 -32.92
CA ASN A 61 -11.06 10.88 -32.22
C ASN A 61 -10.78 9.95 -31.03
N ASN A 62 -11.83 9.48 -30.35
CA ASN A 62 -11.71 8.54 -29.25
C ASN A 62 -11.25 7.15 -29.74
N ILE A 63 -11.79 6.70 -30.88
CA ILE A 63 -11.43 5.41 -31.50
C ILE A 63 -9.95 5.42 -31.90
N ARG A 64 -9.50 6.45 -32.62
CA ARG A 64 -8.09 6.60 -33.02
C ARG A 64 -7.16 6.70 -31.81
N ARG A 65 -7.51 7.53 -30.82
CA ARG A 65 -6.73 7.69 -29.58
C ARG A 65 -6.60 6.37 -28.81
N ARG A 66 -7.68 5.58 -28.72
CA ARG A 66 -7.67 4.28 -28.04
C ARG A 66 -6.84 3.25 -28.78
N HIS A 67 -6.92 3.22 -30.11
CA HIS A 67 -6.06 2.35 -30.93
C HIS A 67 -4.59 2.67 -30.71
N ARG A 68 -4.21 3.94 -30.87
CA ARG A 68 -2.83 4.41 -30.65
C ARG A 68 -2.31 4.05 -29.25
N LYS A 69 -3.12 4.33 -28.21
CA LYS A 69 -2.76 3.95 -26.83
C LYS A 69 -2.57 2.43 -26.68
N CYS A 70 -3.36 1.63 -27.38
CA CYS A 70 -3.24 0.18 -27.37
C CYS A 70 -1.95 -0.29 -28.04
N GLU A 71 -1.55 0.32 -29.14
CA GLU A 71 -0.29 0.02 -29.84
C GLU A 71 0.92 0.40 -28.98
N GLU A 72 0.87 1.57 -28.34
CA GLU A 72 1.98 2.08 -27.52
C GLU A 72 2.12 1.33 -26.18
N THR A 73 1.02 1.09 -25.46
CA THR A 73 1.05 0.55 -24.08
C THR A 73 0.65 -0.93 -23.99
N GLY A 74 0.05 -1.51 -25.04
CA GLY A 74 -0.49 -2.87 -25.02
C GLY A 74 -1.71 -3.07 -24.11
N CYS A 75 -2.25 -2.00 -23.50
CA CYS A 75 -3.36 -2.07 -22.55
C CYS A 75 -4.41 -0.97 -22.82
N LEU A 76 -5.66 -1.39 -22.91
CA LEU A 76 -6.84 -0.52 -23.04
C LEU A 76 -7.36 0.00 -21.69
N CYS A 77 -6.67 -0.35 -20.61
CA CYS A 77 -7.08 -0.06 -19.25
C CYS A 77 -6.95 1.44 -18.97
N LYS A 78 -7.86 1.97 -18.14
CA LYS A 78 -7.74 3.33 -17.62
C LYS A 78 -6.47 3.39 -16.78
N GLY A 79 -5.60 4.37 -17.06
CA GLY A 79 -4.39 4.58 -16.27
C GLY A 79 -4.74 4.96 -14.83
N LYS A 80 -3.81 4.74 -13.91
CA LYS A 80 -3.95 5.27 -12.55
C LYS A 80 -4.02 6.79 -12.66
N ILE A 81 -5.09 7.37 -12.15
CA ILE A 81 -5.17 8.82 -11.98
C ILE A 81 -4.51 9.12 -10.64
N SER A 82 -3.39 9.84 -10.67
CA SER A 82 -2.84 10.43 -9.45
C SER A 82 -3.85 11.47 -8.95
N GLY A 83 -4.56 11.16 -7.87
CA GLY A 83 -5.46 12.11 -7.22
C GLY A 83 -4.69 13.30 -6.62
N ARG A 84 -5.40 14.34 -6.20
CA ARG A 84 -4.81 15.53 -5.56
C ARG A 84 -4.01 15.13 -4.30
N PRO A 85 -2.71 15.46 -4.20
CA PRO A 85 -1.96 15.31 -2.96
C PRO A 85 -2.60 16.19 -1.88
N ARG A 86 -3.03 15.58 -0.77
CA ARG A 86 -3.76 16.30 0.29
C ARG A 86 -2.85 17.00 1.29
N VAL A 87 -1.59 16.57 1.41
CA VAL A 87 -0.62 17.06 2.41
C VAL A 87 0.77 17.08 1.76
N SER A 88 1.53 18.16 1.97
CA SER A 88 2.93 18.28 1.54
C SER A 88 3.84 17.36 2.35
N GLU A 89 4.95 16.93 1.76
CA GLU A 89 5.90 16.02 2.44
C GLU A 89 6.53 16.67 3.68
N GLU A 90 6.78 17.98 3.63
CA GLU A 90 7.25 18.75 4.79
C GLU A 90 6.31 18.65 5.99
N ASN A 91 5.00 18.78 5.76
CA ASN A 91 4.01 18.66 6.84
C ASN A 91 3.91 17.22 7.36
N VAL A 92 4.14 16.21 6.51
CA VAL A 92 4.24 14.81 6.96
C VAL A 92 5.43 14.64 7.91
N GLU A 93 6.56 15.22 7.57
CA GLU A 93 7.77 15.15 8.39
C GLU A 93 7.62 15.93 9.71
N ARG A 94 6.96 17.09 9.70
CA ARG A 94 6.60 17.84 10.92
C ARG A 94 5.73 17.01 11.87
N ILE A 95 4.74 16.30 11.32
CA ILE A 95 3.90 15.38 12.11
C ILE A 95 4.78 14.26 12.66
N ARG A 96 5.61 13.63 11.83
CA ARG A 96 6.51 12.54 12.25
C ARG A 96 7.37 12.92 13.46
N ARG A 97 8.12 14.03 13.37
CA ARG A 97 8.99 14.50 14.46
C ARG A 97 8.22 14.77 15.75
N THR A 98 7.01 15.30 15.64
CA THR A 98 6.17 15.63 16.81
C THR A 98 5.77 14.37 17.58
N TYR A 99 5.41 13.30 16.88
CA TYR A 99 4.98 12.03 17.47
C TYR A 99 6.15 11.09 17.80
N GLU A 100 7.31 11.21 17.14
CA GLU A 100 8.53 10.53 17.57
C GLU A 100 9.04 11.09 18.90
N ARG A 101 8.95 12.41 19.10
CA ARG A 101 9.29 13.05 20.39
C ARG A 101 8.34 12.65 21.52
N SER A 102 7.05 12.47 21.22
CA SER A 102 6.06 12.08 22.21
C SER A 102 4.98 11.20 21.58
N PRO A 103 5.16 9.86 21.64
CA PRO A 103 4.24 8.91 21.04
C PRO A 103 2.83 8.94 21.65
N TRP A 104 2.73 9.38 22.90
CA TRP A 104 1.51 9.42 23.71
C TRP A 104 0.60 10.61 23.40
N LYS A 105 1.10 11.60 22.65
CA LYS A 105 0.33 12.82 22.36
C LYS A 105 -0.98 12.50 21.67
N LEU A 106 -2.01 13.23 22.04
CA LEU A 106 -3.30 13.08 21.37
C LEU A 106 -3.27 13.74 19.99
N THR A 107 -4.09 13.23 19.08
CA THR A 107 -4.27 13.85 17.75
C THR A 107 -4.78 15.29 17.84
N TYR A 108 -5.58 15.59 18.86
CA TYR A 108 -6.06 16.93 19.15
C TYR A 108 -4.92 17.88 19.57
N GLU A 109 -4.03 17.44 20.46
CA GLU A 109 -2.88 18.24 20.89
C GLU A 109 -1.89 18.48 19.75
N GLY A 110 -1.56 17.42 19.00
CA GLY A 110 -0.69 17.54 17.82
C GLY A 110 -1.29 18.47 16.76
N SER A 111 -2.61 18.46 16.60
CA SER A 111 -3.33 19.39 15.72
C SER A 111 -3.16 20.85 16.17
N ARG A 112 -3.36 21.16 17.45
CA ARG A 112 -3.15 22.53 17.98
C ARG A 112 -1.69 22.97 17.85
N GLN A 113 -0.74 22.07 18.14
CA GLN A 113 0.70 22.37 18.05
C GLN A 113 1.16 22.62 16.61
N LEU A 114 0.64 21.87 15.64
CA LEU A 114 1.03 21.96 14.24
C LEU A 114 0.21 22.98 13.44
N GLN A 115 -0.85 23.53 14.03
CA GLN A 115 -1.85 24.39 13.37
C GLN A 115 -2.45 23.71 12.13
N MET A 116 -2.75 22.41 12.26
CA MET A 116 -3.32 21.59 11.19
C MET A 116 -4.65 21.00 11.62
N PRO A 117 -5.61 20.75 10.71
CA PRO A 117 -6.83 20.03 11.05
C PRO A 117 -6.52 18.64 11.64
N GLN A 118 -7.18 18.28 12.75
CA GLN A 118 -6.98 16.99 13.42
C GLN A 118 -7.12 15.79 12.48
N ILE A 119 -8.10 15.84 11.56
CA ILE A 119 -8.32 14.78 10.58
C ILE A 119 -7.13 14.59 9.63
N SER A 120 -6.39 15.65 9.31
CA SER A 120 -5.20 15.59 8.47
C SER A 120 -4.06 14.91 9.21
N VAL A 121 -3.83 15.28 10.47
CA VAL A 121 -2.84 14.65 11.35
C VAL A 121 -3.13 13.15 11.49
N TRP A 122 -4.37 12.79 11.81
CA TRP A 122 -4.80 11.40 11.94
C TRP A 122 -4.65 10.59 10.64
N ARG A 123 -5.01 11.17 9.49
CA ARG A 123 -4.84 10.52 8.18
C ARG A 123 -3.37 10.30 7.85
N VAL A 124 -2.49 11.26 8.15
CA VAL A 124 -1.04 11.13 7.92
C VAL A 124 -0.48 10.02 8.80
N LEU A 125 -0.80 10.02 10.11
CA LEU A 125 -0.37 8.96 11.03
C LEU A 125 -0.77 7.57 10.54
N ARG A 126 -2.02 7.40 10.11
CA ARG A 126 -2.57 6.09 9.72
C ARG A 126 -2.19 5.63 8.30
N LYS A 127 -2.16 6.54 7.32
CA LYS A 127 -2.01 6.19 5.89
C LYS A 127 -0.59 6.39 5.37
N LYS A 128 0.13 7.39 5.87
CA LYS A 128 1.48 7.74 5.40
C LYS A 128 2.54 7.14 6.31
N LEU A 129 2.51 7.47 7.61
CA LEU A 129 3.50 7.03 8.59
C LEU A 129 3.22 5.61 9.11
N LYS A 130 1.98 5.12 8.98
CA LYS A 130 1.54 3.80 9.46
C LYS A 130 1.84 3.55 10.95
N MET A 131 1.83 4.61 11.75
CA MET A 131 1.94 4.50 13.20
C MET A 131 0.66 3.87 13.75
N LYS A 132 0.82 2.89 14.65
CA LYS A 132 -0.29 2.29 15.38
C LYS A 132 -0.46 3.05 16.71
N PRO A 133 -1.69 3.26 17.19
CA PRO A 133 -1.89 3.80 18.52
C PRO A 133 -1.22 2.86 19.53
N TYR A 134 -0.48 3.44 20.46
CA TYR A 134 0.12 2.67 21.55
C TYR A 134 -0.99 2.18 22.48
N VAL A 135 -0.96 0.90 22.84
CA VAL A 135 -1.89 0.32 23.83
C VAL A 135 -1.18 0.38 25.17
N ILE A 136 -1.77 1.12 26.12
CA ILE A 136 -1.24 1.21 27.48
C ILE A 136 -1.34 -0.18 28.12
N GLN A 137 -0.19 -0.72 28.54
CA GLN A 137 -0.15 -1.88 29.42
C GLN A 137 0.03 -1.37 30.84
N PHE A 138 -0.85 -1.77 31.75
CA PHE A 138 -0.63 -1.53 33.18
C PHE A 138 0.52 -2.42 33.64
N GLN A 139 1.58 -1.78 34.13
CA GLN A 139 2.74 -2.45 34.71
C GLN A 139 2.94 -1.94 36.13
N GLN A 140 3.37 -2.82 37.02
CA GLN A 140 3.72 -2.44 38.39
C GLN A 140 4.94 -1.51 38.36
N GLU A 141 4.90 -0.44 39.14
CA GLU A 141 6.01 0.52 39.25
C GLU A 141 7.27 -0.19 39.76
N LEU A 142 8.38 -0.05 39.01
CA LEU A 142 9.69 -0.57 39.38
C LEU A 142 10.50 0.51 40.09
N LYS A 143 10.88 0.28 41.35
CA LYS A 143 11.79 1.18 42.07
C LYS A 143 13.23 0.88 41.70
N GLN A 144 14.13 1.84 41.92
CA GLN A 144 15.56 1.69 41.58
C GLN A 144 16.21 0.44 42.21
N VAL A 145 15.78 0.06 43.41
CA VAL A 145 16.27 -1.12 44.14
C VAL A 145 15.80 -2.43 43.49
N ASP A 146 14.63 -2.43 42.85
CA ASP A 146 14.03 -3.64 42.27
C ASP A 146 14.77 -4.10 41.01
N TYR A 147 15.40 -3.18 40.27
CA TYR A 147 16.19 -3.51 39.08
C TYR A 147 17.32 -4.48 39.40
N GLY A 148 18.05 -4.24 40.49
CA GLY A 148 19.15 -5.12 40.93
C GLY A 148 18.64 -6.51 41.32
N LYS A 149 17.59 -6.57 42.13
CA LYS A 149 16.98 -7.84 42.57
C LYS A 149 16.44 -8.66 41.40
N ARG A 150 15.76 -8.01 40.45
CA ARG A 150 15.23 -8.69 39.25
C ARG A 150 16.34 -9.18 38.34
N MET A 151 17.40 -8.41 38.15
CA MET A 151 18.57 -8.84 37.37
C MET A 151 19.24 -10.07 38.00
N ILE A 152 19.46 -10.05 39.32
CA ILE A 152 20.05 -11.19 40.04
C ILE A 152 19.15 -12.42 39.92
N TYR A 153 17.83 -12.25 40.11
CA TYR A 153 16.87 -13.34 39.97
C TYR A 153 16.85 -13.91 38.55
N VAL A 154 16.79 -13.07 37.51
CA VAL A 154 16.80 -13.53 36.11
C VAL A 154 18.09 -14.27 35.80
N LYS A 155 19.24 -13.77 36.25
CA LYS A 155 20.54 -14.41 36.05
C LYS A 155 20.62 -15.76 36.76
N PHE A 156 20.18 -15.81 38.02
CA PHE A 156 20.06 -17.05 38.80
C PHE A 156 19.14 -18.06 38.10
N MET A 157 17.98 -17.62 37.62
CA MET A 157 17.04 -18.48 36.90
C MET A 157 17.64 -18.98 35.58
N GLN A 158 18.39 -18.14 34.86
CA GLN A 158 19.05 -18.52 33.62
C GLN A 158 20.15 -19.56 33.83
N GLU A 159 20.96 -19.44 34.89
CA GLU A 159 21.97 -20.43 35.28
C GLU A 159 21.31 -21.74 35.76
N SER A 160 20.20 -21.63 36.50
CA SER A 160 19.45 -22.78 37.01
C SER A 160 18.64 -23.54 35.94
N MET A 161 18.45 -22.97 34.75
CA MET A 161 17.80 -23.65 33.62
C MET A 161 18.69 -24.71 32.96
N GLU A 162 19.98 -24.78 33.32
CA GLU A 162 20.86 -25.88 32.93
C GLU A 162 20.55 -27.17 33.72
N ASP A 163 19.89 -27.07 34.88
CA ASP A 163 19.47 -28.20 35.71
C ASP A 163 18.05 -28.67 35.35
N GLU A 164 17.93 -29.87 34.75
CA GLU A 164 16.65 -30.45 34.28
C GLU A 164 15.56 -30.52 35.37
N ALA A 165 15.94 -30.68 36.63
CA ALA A 165 15.02 -30.76 37.76
C ALA A 165 14.25 -29.45 37.99
N ILE A 166 14.92 -28.30 37.85
CA ILE A 166 14.33 -26.97 38.07
C ILE A 166 13.40 -26.62 36.90
N VAL A 167 13.78 -27.00 35.67
CA VAL A 167 12.93 -26.86 34.48
C VAL A 167 11.63 -27.66 34.63
N SER A 168 11.70 -28.89 35.15
CA SER A 168 10.49 -29.69 35.41
C SER A 168 9.60 -29.08 36.52
N PHE A 169 10.19 -28.50 37.58
CA PHE A 169 9.44 -27.87 38.67
C PHE A 169 8.72 -26.60 38.21
N LEU A 170 9.35 -25.80 37.33
CA LEU A 170 8.72 -24.62 36.73
C LEU A 170 7.67 -24.98 35.67
N ALA A 171 7.88 -26.08 34.94
CA ALA A 171 6.94 -26.55 33.92
C ALA A 171 5.69 -27.24 34.52
N MET A 172 5.75 -27.72 35.76
CA MET A 172 4.72 -28.57 36.36
C MET A 172 3.84 -27.82 37.37
N ASN A 173 2.87 -27.07 36.83
CA ASN A 173 1.54 -26.89 37.42
C ASN A 173 0.50 -26.66 36.30
N GLN A 174 0.70 -27.26 35.13
CA GLN A 174 -0.40 -27.49 34.19
C GLN A 174 -0.86 -28.92 34.44
N PRO A 175 -2.02 -29.15 35.08
CA PRO A 175 -2.56 -30.49 35.18
C PRO A 175 -2.73 -31.02 33.75
N SER A 176 -2.05 -32.13 33.43
CA SER A 176 -2.32 -32.88 32.22
C SER A 176 -3.79 -33.31 32.26
N THR A 177 -4.55 -32.86 31.27
CA THR A 177 -5.94 -33.25 30.96
C THR A 177 -6.22 -34.73 31.15
#